data_AF-V6LQA0-F1
#
_entry.id   AF-V6LQA0-F1
#
_cell.length_a   1.000
_cell.length_b   1.000
_cell.length_c   1.000
_cell.angle_alpha   90.00
_cell.angle_beta   90.00
_cell.angle_gamma   90.00
#
_symmetry.space_group_name_H-M   'P 1'
#
loop_
_entity.id
_entity.type
_entity.pdbx_description
1 polymer ?
#
loop_
_entity_poly.entity_id
_entity_poly.type
_entity_poly.pdbx_seq_one_letter_code
_entity_poly.pdbx_strand_id
1 'polypeptide(L)'
;MTTKTYCSVGNNVCNRNYYCPASGVLHETCQKCSRDIQIGQGCNCLPKQSYKNCIACRGYFCSECLPGFYTDLISCEKCKAGCKECTSERSCTACEDGYIFNSAIKTCSPKCFSNTDCMDRKGKYCNLSTNQCESCGPFCTYCTSPTLCYACISEYYTLTTSGICQVECLSLQNGQYCNDITPEPCFEGITSACKCGEHKNCSTCTLS
;
A
#
# COMPACT_ATOMS: atom_id res chain seq x y z
N MET A 1 -25.94 22.65 41.18
CA MET A 1 -26.89 22.04 40.21
C MET A 1 -26.07 21.39 39.10
N THR A 2 -25.89 20.08 39.15
CA THR A 2 -25.19 19.29 38.13
C THR A 2 -26.11 19.09 36.92
N THR A 3 -26.04 20.00 35.96
CA THR A 3 -26.74 19.85 34.68
C THR A 3 -26.09 18.69 33.91
N LYS A 4 -26.68 17.50 34.04
CA LYS A 4 -26.40 16.37 33.14
C LYS A 4 -26.84 16.82 31.74
N THR A 5 -25.88 17.25 30.92
CA THR A 5 -26.14 17.71 29.56
C THR A 5 -26.29 16.48 28.67
N TYR A 6 -27.50 16.21 28.23
CA TYR A 6 -27.79 15.16 27.26
C TYR A 6 -27.54 15.66 25.84
N CYS A 7 -27.00 14.82 24.97
CA CYS A 7 -26.65 15.15 23.60
C CYS A 7 -27.22 14.10 22.62
N SER A 8 -27.28 14.42 21.33
CA SER A 8 -27.68 13.49 20.28
C SER A 8 -26.91 13.76 18.98
N VAL A 9 -27.06 12.88 17.97
CA VAL A 9 -26.50 13.13 16.64
C VAL A 9 -27.12 14.41 16.06
N GLY A 10 -26.28 15.38 15.70
CA GLY A 10 -26.69 16.69 15.20
C GLY A 10 -26.95 17.76 16.27
N ASN A 11 -26.98 17.38 17.56
CA ASN A 11 -27.12 18.33 18.68
C ASN A 11 -26.10 18.03 19.79
N ASN A 12 -24.89 18.56 19.63
CA ASN A 12 -23.83 18.44 20.62
C ASN A 12 -23.90 19.59 21.63
N VAL A 13 -24.26 19.28 22.86
CA VAL A 13 -24.29 20.26 23.97
C VAL A 13 -23.22 19.98 25.03
N CYS A 14 -22.31 19.04 24.77
CA CYS A 14 -21.32 18.62 25.76
C CYS A 14 -20.32 19.75 26.07
N ASN A 15 -19.96 19.88 27.34
CA ASN A 15 -18.96 20.85 27.78
C ASN A 15 -17.54 20.39 27.42
N ARG A 16 -16.56 21.27 27.67
CA ARG A 16 -15.14 20.96 27.49
C ARG A 16 -14.73 19.70 28.27
N ASN A 17 -13.91 18.84 27.64
CA ASN A 17 -13.47 17.54 28.14
C ASN A 17 -14.56 16.47 28.26
N TYR A 18 -15.71 16.68 27.61
CA TYR A 18 -16.74 15.67 27.41
C TYR A 18 -17.00 15.45 25.92
N TYR A 19 -17.47 14.25 25.57
CA TYR A 19 -17.90 13.90 24.23
C TYR A 19 -19.34 13.39 24.25
N CYS A 20 -19.97 13.39 23.08
CA CYS A 20 -21.29 12.81 22.89
C CYS A 20 -21.17 11.36 22.39
N PRO A 21 -21.61 10.35 23.16
CA PRO A 21 -21.54 8.95 22.73
C PRO A 21 -22.71 8.53 21.83
N ALA A 22 -23.68 9.43 21.56
CA ALA A 22 -24.85 9.13 20.76
C ALA A 22 -24.49 8.63 19.35
N SER A 23 -25.06 7.48 18.98
CA SER A 23 -25.00 6.89 17.64
C SER A 23 -26.30 7.06 16.84
N GLY A 24 -27.31 7.71 17.44
CA GLY A 24 -28.61 7.97 16.81
C GLY A 24 -29.33 9.20 17.39
N VAL A 25 -30.65 9.25 17.19
CA VAL A 25 -31.51 10.36 17.64
C VAL A 25 -31.83 10.35 19.13
N LEU A 26 -31.53 9.25 19.82
CA LEU A 26 -31.74 9.14 21.26
C LEU A 26 -30.75 10.03 22.02
N HIS A 27 -31.24 10.61 23.10
CA HIS A 27 -30.49 11.51 23.96
C HIS A 27 -29.57 10.70 24.87
N GLU A 28 -28.26 10.84 24.68
CA GLU A 28 -27.25 10.21 25.52
C GLU A 28 -26.66 11.20 26.53
N THR A 29 -26.19 10.70 27.66
CA THR A 29 -25.46 11.54 28.61
C THR A 29 -24.05 11.81 28.08
N CYS A 30 -23.62 13.07 28.06
CA CYS A 30 -22.24 13.41 27.74
C CYS A 30 -21.26 12.67 28.65
N GLN A 31 -20.26 12.01 28.07
CA GLN A 31 -19.26 11.24 28.80
C GLN A 31 -17.92 11.97 28.80
N LYS A 32 -17.08 11.73 29.82
CA LYS A 32 -15.75 12.32 29.88
C LYS A 32 -14.91 11.77 28.71
N CYS A 33 -14.09 12.62 28.09
CA CYS A 33 -13.23 12.15 27.01
C CYS A 33 -12.29 11.04 27.48
N SER A 34 -12.21 9.98 26.69
CA SER A 34 -11.42 8.78 26.96
C SER A 34 -11.07 8.08 25.65
N ARG A 35 -10.35 6.96 25.76
CA ARG A 35 -10.03 6.08 24.63
C ARG A 35 -11.23 5.26 24.12
N ASP A 36 -12.37 5.34 24.80
CA ASP A 36 -13.60 4.59 24.43
C ASP A 36 -14.43 5.30 23.35
N ILE A 37 -14.05 6.55 23.01
CA ILE A 37 -14.64 7.32 21.92
C ILE A 37 -14.57 6.51 20.62
N GLN A 38 -15.70 6.41 19.92
CA GLN A 38 -15.76 5.69 18.65
C GLN A 38 -15.25 6.54 17.49
N ILE A 39 -14.78 5.88 16.43
CA ILE A 39 -14.33 6.58 15.21
C ILE A 39 -15.46 7.49 14.68
N GLY A 40 -15.12 8.74 14.38
CA GLY A 40 -16.06 9.76 13.92
C GLY A 40 -16.71 10.60 15.03
N GLN A 41 -16.73 10.10 16.27
CA GLN A 41 -17.04 10.91 17.47
C GLN A 41 -15.79 11.69 17.90
N GLY A 42 -15.92 12.55 18.92
CA GLY A 42 -14.79 13.37 19.33
C GLY A 42 -14.98 14.13 20.63
N CYS A 43 -13.87 14.37 21.32
CA CYS A 43 -13.83 15.20 22.49
C CYS A 43 -14.17 16.66 22.16
N ASN A 44 -14.93 17.32 23.04
CA ASN A 44 -15.13 18.75 22.95
C ASN A 44 -13.97 19.50 23.64
N CYS A 45 -13.09 20.14 22.88
CA CYS A 45 -12.02 20.99 23.44
C CYS A 45 -12.47 22.44 23.67
N LEU A 46 -13.55 22.83 23.00
CA LEU A 46 -14.38 23.99 23.28
C LEU A 46 -15.81 23.52 23.56
N PRO A 47 -16.60 24.19 24.42
CA PRO A 47 -17.98 23.79 24.67
C PRO A 47 -18.78 23.63 23.38
N LYS A 48 -19.53 22.53 23.25
CA LYS A 48 -20.36 22.18 22.10
C LYS A 48 -19.63 21.96 20.77
N GLN A 49 -18.30 22.02 20.75
CA GLN A 49 -17.49 21.85 19.54
C GLN A 49 -16.68 20.57 19.62
N SER A 50 -17.13 19.53 18.91
CA SER A 50 -16.45 18.24 18.83
C SER A 50 -15.29 18.27 17.85
N TYR A 51 -14.13 17.78 18.30
CA TYR A 51 -12.96 17.53 17.48
C TYR A 51 -12.95 16.04 17.15
N LYS A 52 -13.35 15.68 15.91
CA LYS A 52 -13.48 14.28 15.51
C LYS A 52 -12.19 13.51 15.75
N ASN A 53 -12.33 12.27 16.24
CA ASN A 53 -11.29 11.34 16.62
C ASN A 53 -10.36 11.85 17.74
N CYS A 54 -10.71 12.94 18.42
CA CYS A 54 -9.96 13.45 19.57
C CYS A 54 -10.36 12.73 20.85
N ILE A 55 -9.39 12.30 21.66
CA ILE A 55 -9.61 11.62 22.94
C ILE A 55 -9.16 12.43 24.16
N ALA A 56 -8.32 13.45 23.97
CA ALA A 56 -7.92 14.35 25.04
C ALA A 56 -7.65 15.77 24.51
N CYS A 57 -7.88 16.77 25.36
CA CYS A 57 -7.65 18.18 25.03
C CYS A 57 -6.54 18.79 25.88
N ARG A 58 -5.74 19.67 25.28
CA ARG A 58 -4.82 20.58 25.98
C ARG A 58 -5.22 22.02 25.68
N GLY A 59 -5.77 22.69 26.70
CA GLY A 59 -6.39 24.01 26.48
C GLY A 59 -7.57 23.88 25.51
N TYR A 60 -7.51 24.61 24.39
CA TYR A 60 -8.57 24.67 23.38
C TYR A 60 -8.32 23.74 22.18
N PHE A 61 -7.28 22.93 22.22
CA PHE A 61 -6.86 22.07 21.10
C PHE A 61 -6.92 20.60 21.47
N CYS A 62 -7.09 19.74 20.47
CA CYS A 62 -6.89 18.32 20.64
C CYS A 62 -5.40 18.03 20.92
N SER A 63 -5.13 17.22 21.93
CA SER A 63 -3.76 16.84 22.31
C SER A 63 -3.46 15.36 22.13
N GLU A 64 -4.48 14.52 22.04
CA GLU A 64 -4.34 13.09 21.81
C GLU A 64 -5.50 12.63 20.92
N CYS A 65 -5.17 11.88 19.87
CA CYS A 65 -6.11 11.34 18.91
C CYS A 65 -6.32 9.84 19.14
N LEU A 66 -7.42 9.29 18.61
CA LEU A 66 -7.64 7.86 18.54
C LEU A 66 -6.48 7.17 17.80
N PRO A 67 -6.17 5.89 18.13
CA PRO A 67 -5.26 5.08 17.32
C PRO A 67 -5.66 5.09 15.83
N GLY A 68 -4.67 5.13 14.94
CA GLY A 68 -4.88 5.31 13.51
C GLY A 68 -5.05 6.78 13.07
N PHE A 69 -4.89 7.75 13.99
CA PHE A 69 -4.88 9.18 13.70
C PHE A 69 -3.67 9.86 14.36
N TYR A 70 -3.21 10.95 13.78
CA TYR A 70 -2.18 11.83 14.34
C TYR A 70 -2.72 13.25 14.49
N THR A 71 -2.13 14.01 15.41
CA THR A 71 -2.49 15.42 15.58
C THR A 71 -1.83 16.27 14.51
N ASP A 72 -2.63 16.94 13.68
CA ASP A 72 -2.16 17.96 12.74
C ASP A 72 -2.73 19.32 13.14
N LEU A 73 -1.86 20.21 13.63
CA LEU A 73 -2.19 21.50 14.23
C LEU A 73 -3.23 21.40 15.36
N ILE A 74 -4.52 21.35 15.01
CA ILE A 74 -5.67 21.37 15.94
C ILE A 74 -6.64 20.21 15.72
N SER A 75 -6.47 19.40 14.66
CA SER A 75 -7.34 18.28 14.30
C SER A 75 -6.62 16.94 14.38
N CYS A 76 -7.41 15.86 14.29
CA CYS A 76 -6.90 14.50 14.20
C CYS A 76 -7.06 14.01 12.76
N GLU A 77 -5.93 13.89 12.07
CA GLU A 77 -5.88 13.42 10.69
C GLU A 77 -5.58 11.93 10.66
N LYS A 78 -6.18 11.22 9.69
CA LYS A 78 -6.02 9.77 9.60
C LYS A 78 -4.61 9.42 9.15
N CYS A 79 -4.03 8.38 9.75
CA CYS A 79 -2.79 7.80 9.27
C CYS A 79 -2.93 7.32 7.82
N LYS A 80 -1.81 7.34 7.09
CA LYS A 80 -1.74 6.78 5.74
C LYS A 80 -2.11 5.29 5.76
N ALA A 81 -2.74 4.82 4.69
CA ALA A 81 -3.10 3.42 4.52
C ALA A 81 -1.93 2.46 4.83
N GLY A 82 -2.20 1.40 5.59
CA GLY A 82 -1.21 0.44 6.07
C GLY A 82 -0.51 0.82 7.38
N CYS A 83 -0.71 2.03 7.89
CA CYS A 83 -0.15 2.48 9.16
C CYS A 83 -1.19 2.43 10.28
N LYS A 84 -0.91 1.60 11.28
CA LYS A 84 -1.73 1.45 12.48
C LYS A 84 -1.56 2.66 13.42
N GLU A 85 -0.33 3.17 13.49
CA GLU A 85 0.00 4.37 14.25
C GLU A 85 0.98 5.24 13.45
N CYS A 86 0.88 6.55 13.62
CA CYS A 86 1.70 7.52 12.92
C CYS A 86 1.87 8.81 13.72
N THR A 87 2.92 9.56 13.41
CA THR A 87 3.19 10.90 13.96
C THR A 87 2.94 12.00 12.95
N SER A 88 2.81 11.65 11.67
CA SER A 88 2.44 12.55 10.58
C SER A 88 1.89 11.73 9.40
N GLU A 89 1.39 12.41 8.37
CA GLU A 89 0.98 11.82 7.09
C GLU A 89 2.05 10.87 6.49
N ARG A 90 3.34 11.16 6.73
CA ARG A 90 4.46 10.46 6.11
C ARG A 90 5.24 9.55 7.05
N SER A 91 4.97 9.60 8.35
CA SER A 91 5.78 8.92 9.37
C SER A 91 4.93 8.00 10.22
N CYS A 92 5.06 6.71 9.98
CA CYS A 92 4.40 5.65 10.72
C CYS A 92 5.31 5.15 11.85
N THR A 93 4.69 4.74 12.94
CA THR A 93 5.37 4.15 14.11
C THR A 93 5.03 2.68 14.27
N ALA A 94 3.87 2.26 13.77
CA ALA A 94 3.44 0.86 13.70
C ALA A 94 2.64 0.62 12.42
N CYS A 95 2.78 -0.59 11.86
CA CYS A 95 2.03 -1.01 10.68
C CYS A 95 0.81 -1.85 11.05
N GLU A 96 -0.19 -1.84 10.17
CA GLU A 96 -1.31 -2.77 10.23
C GLU A 96 -0.84 -4.20 9.95
N ASP A 97 -1.66 -5.18 10.32
CA ASP A 97 -1.41 -6.58 9.97
C ASP A 97 -1.36 -6.73 8.45
N GLY A 98 -0.43 -7.57 7.97
CA GLY A 98 -0.18 -7.70 6.53
C GLY A 98 0.75 -6.63 5.96
N TYR A 99 1.30 -5.72 6.76
CA TYR A 99 2.33 -4.76 6.32
C TYR A 99 3.67 -4.98 7.02
N ILE A 100 4.75 -4.46 6.44
CA ILE A 100 6.11 -4.48 6.98
C ILE A 100 6.58 -3.05 7.21
N PHE A 101 7.12 -2.80 8.40
CA PHE A 101 7.65 -1.50 8.78
C PHE A 101 9.08 -1.29 8.27
N ASN A 102 9.29 -0.23 7.51
CA ASN A 102 10.62 0.26 7.17
C ASN A 102 11.01 1.37 8.16
N SER A 103 11.92 1.03 9.08
CA SER A 103 12.35 1.95 10.15
C SER A 103 13.22 3.12 9.67
N ALA A 104 13.89 2.99 8.52
CA ALA A 104 14.77 4.01 7.97
C ALA A 104 13.98 5.17 7.37
N ILE A 105 12.89 4.88 6.65
CA ILE A 105 12.01 5.90 6.04
C ILE A 105 10.66 6.06 6.76
N LYS A 106 10.44 5.33 7.87
CA LYS A 106 9.22 5.36 8.71
C LYS A 106 7.93 5.10 7.92
N THR A 107 7.92 4.11 7.04
CA THR A 107 6.74 3.77 6.24
C THR A 107 6.38 2.29 6.34
N CYS A 108 5.15 1.97 5.95
CA CYS A 108 4.63 0.61 5.88
C CYS A 108 4.42 0.22 4.41
N SER A 109 4.90 -0.97 4.03
CA SER A 109 4.63 -1.58 2.72
C SER A 109 3.86 -2.89 2.90
N PRO A 110 2.93 -3.25 2.01
CA PRO A 110 2.21 -4.50 2.14
C PRO A 110 3.17 -5.68 1.97
N LYS A 111 2.92 -6.74 2.75
CA LYS A 111 3.52 -8.05 2.56
C LYS A 111 3.08 -8.62 1.23
N CYS A 112 3.95 -9.37 0.58
CA CYS A 112 3.60 -10.23 -0.53
C CYS A 112 3.71 -11.70 -0.08
N PHE A 113 2.87 -12.55 -0.66
CA PHE A 113 2.85 -14.00 -0.46
C PHE A 113 3.11 -14.75 -1.77
N SER A 114 3.01 -14.04 -2.90
CA SER A 114 3.33 -14.55 -4.23
C SER A 114 3.68 -13.39 -5.17
N ASN A 115 4.23 -13.70 -6.35
CA ASN A 115 4.58 -12.67 -7.33
C ASN A 115 3.38 -11.86 -7.83
N THR A 116 2.15 -12.40 -7.76
CA THR A 116 0.95 -11.65 -8.19
C THR A 116 0.70 -10.42 -7.33
N ASP A 117 1.11 -10.45 -6.05
CA ASP A 117 0.95 -9.32 -5.11
C ASP A 117 1.85 -8.12 -5.45
N CYS A 118 2.83 -8.30 -6.34
CA CYS A 118 3.75 -7.26 -6.79
C CYS A 118 3.54 -6.87 -8.26
N MET A 119 2.60 -7.50 -8.98
CA MET A 119 2.40 -7.27 -10.42
C MET A 119 1.88 -5.87 -10.76
N ASP A 120 1.17 -5.21 -9.83
CA ASP A 120 0.76 -3.80 -9.96
C ASP A 120 1.97 -2.84 -9.99
N ARG A 121 3.12 -3.29 -9.48
CA ARG A 121 4.38 -2.56 -9.41
C ARG A 121 5.37 -3.12 -10.41
N LYS A 122 5.22 -2.74 -11.68
CA LYS A 122 6.16 -3.09 -12.76
C LYS A 122 7.61 -2.98 -12.30
N GLY A 123 8.43 -3.98 -12.64
CA GLY A 123 9.82 -4.08 -12.21
C GLY A 123 10.00 -4.55 -10.78
N LYS A 124 9.00 -5.23 -10.17
CA LYS A 124 9.14 -5.87 -8.86
C LYS A 124 8.69 -7.33 -8.86
N TYR A 125 9.27 -8.10 -7.94
CA TYR A 125 8.87 -9.47 -7.62
C TYR A 125 8.70 -9.61 -6.11
N CYS A 126 7.99 -10.65 -5.68
CA CYS A 126 7.87 -10.99 -4.28
C CYS A 126 9.06 -11.82 -3.82
N ASN A 127 9.90 -11.24 -2.96
CA ASN A 127 10.91 -12.00 -2.24
C ASN A 127 10.24 -12.71 -1.06
N LEU A 128 10.01 -14.02 -1.18
CA LEU A 128 9.32 -14.82 -0.15
C LEU A 128 10.12 -14.98 1.15
N SER A 129 11.44 -14.73 1.11
CA SER A 129 12.27 -14.74 2.33
C SER A 129 12.00 -13.51 3.20
N THR A 130 11.74 -12.37 2.57
CA THR A 130 11.46 -11.09 3.25
C THR A 130 9.97 -10.74 3.27
N ASN A 131 9.15 -11.44 2.46
CA ASN A 131 7.77 -11.11 2.11
C ASN A 131 7.62 -9.67 1.57
N GLN A 132 8.63 -9.17 0.84
CA GLN A 132 8.62 -7.81 0.27
C GLN A 132 8.67 -7.82 -1.25
N CYS A 133 7.99 -6.84 -1.84
CA CYS A 133 8.15 -6.53 -3.26
C CYS A 133 9.49 -5.82 -3.49
N GLU A 134 10.48 -6.56 -3.96
CA GLU A 134 11.83 -6.10 -4.28
C GLU A 134 11.97 -5.87 -5.78
N SER A 135 12.96 -5.05 -6.15
CA SER A 135 13.19 -4.72 -7.56
C SER A 135 13.67 -5.93 -8.35
N CYS A 136 13.17 -6.05 -9.58
CA CYS A 136 13.75 -6.93 -10.58
C CYS A 136 15.20 -6.53 -10.90
N GLY A 137 15.90 -7.45 -11.56
CA GLY A 137 17.17 -7.14 -12.22
C GLY A 137 17.04 -6.10 -13.33
N PRO A 138 18.18 -5.62 -13.85
CA PRO A 138 18.21 -4.65 -14.95
C PRO A 138 17.35 -5.08 -16.15
N PHE A 139 16.72 -4.10 -16.78
CA PHE A 139 15.98 -4.26 -18.05
C PHE A 139 14.73 -5.15 -17.99
N CYS A 140 14.33 -5.63 -16.80
CA CYS A 140 13.17 -6.48 -16.63
C CYS A 140 11.91 -5.71 -16.27
N THR A 141 10.85 -5.91 -17.05
CA THR A 141 9.50 -5.43 -16.71
C THR A 141 8.85 -6.34 -15.68
N TYR A 142 9.00 -7.64 -15.87
CA TYR A 142 8.45 -8.65 -14.98
C TYR A 142 9.47 -9.75 -14.71
N CYS A 143 9.54 -10.17 -13.45
CA CYS A 143 10.52 -11.14 -12.99
C CYS A 143 9.95 -12.00 -11.86
N THR A 144 10.61 -13.13 -11.62
CA THR A 144 10.34 -14.01 -10.48
C THR A 144 11.44 -13.95 -9.42
N SER A 145 12.58 -13.35 -9.76
CA SER A 145 13.73 -13.14 -8.90
C SER A 145 14.54 -11.93 -9.42
N PRO A 146 15.62 -11.48 -8.74
CA PRO A 146 16.44 -10.38 -9.24
C PRO A 146 17.25 -10.76 -10.49
N THR A 147 17.30 -12.03 -10.88
CA THR A 147 18.07 -12.52 -12.04
C THR A 147 17.23 -13.26 -13.06
N LEU A 148 15.97 -13.59 -12.75
CA LEU A 148 15.10 -14.39 -13.63
C LEU A 148 13.88 -13.58 -14.04
N CYS A 149 13.85 -13.20 -15.32
CA CYS A 149 12.83 -12.38 -15.93
C CYS A 149 11.99 -13.17 -16.92
N TYR A 150 10.77 -12.70 -17.16
CA TYR A 150 9.89 -13.26 -18.20
C TYR A 150 9.32 -12.19 -19.14
N ALA A 151 9.71 -10.93 -18.94
CA ALA A 151 9.46 -9.83 -19.86
C ALA A 151 10.46 -8.69 -19.66
N CYS A 152 10.90 -8.08 -20.77
CA CYS A 152 11.84 -6.96 -20.77
C CYS A 152 11.13 -5.60 -20.89
N ILE A 153 11.81 -4.50 -20.51
CA ILE A 153 11.30 -3.12 -20.44
C ILE A 153 10.90 -2.54 -21.80
N SER A 154 11.53 -3.00 -22.88
CA SER A 154 11.26 -2.52 -24.24
C SER A 154 11.61 -3.58 -25.27
N GLU A 155 11.37 -3.26 -26.53
CA GLU A 155 11.83 -4.05 -27.69
C GLU A 155 13.34 -4.01 -27.92
N TYR A 156 14.07 -3.10 -27.26
CA TYR A 156 15.53 -3.04 -27.31
C TYR A 156 16.22 -4.10 -26.43
N TYR A 157 15.44 -4.95 -25.77
CA TYR A 157 15.95 -6.01 -24.93
C TYR A 157 15.29 -7.32 -25.31
N THR A 158 16.12 -8.32 -25.60
CA THR A 158 15.68 -9.67 -25.90
C THR A 158 15.80 -10.52 -24.66
N LEU A 159 14.74 -11.28 -24.36
CA LEU A 159 14.74 -12.26 -23.28
C LEU A 159 15.48 -13.52 -23.73
N THR A 160 16.49 -13.96 -22.97
CA THR A 160 17.20 -15.22 -23.22
C THR A 160 16.45 -16.41 -22.61
N THR A 161 16.82 -17.63 -22.98
CA THR A 161 16.38 -18.87 -22.31
C THR A 161 16.73 -18.94 -20.83
N SER A 162 17.82 -18.29 -20.43
CA SER A 162 18.21 -18.11 -19.03
C SER A 162 17.35 -17.06 -18.29
N GLY A 163 16.40 -16.43 -18.98
CA GLY A 163 15.50 -15.40 -18.45
C GLY A 163 16.21 -14.08 -18.17
N ILE A 164 17.25 -13.76 -18.92
CA ILE A 164 17.99 -12.49 -18.80
C ILE A 164 17.55 -11.57 -19.95
N CYS A 165 17.35 -10.29 -19.65
CA CYS A 165 17.08 -9.28 -20.67
C CYS A 165 18.39 -8.61 -21.10
N GLN A 166 18.75 -8.72 -22.38
CA GLN A 166 20.00 -8.19 -22.91
C GLN A 166 19.84 -7.57 -24.31
N VAL A 167 20.87 -6.88 -24.80
CA VAL A 167 20.81 -6.09 -26.05
C VAL A 167 21.18 -6.91 -27.28
N GLU A 168 21.65 -8.14 -27.12
CA GLU A 168 21.90 -9.06 -28.22
C GLU A 168 20.58 -9.58 -28.82
N CYS A 169 20.65 -10.16 -30.02
CA CYS A 169 19.49 -10.69 -30.74
C CYS A 169 18.37 -9.67 -31.07
N LEU A 170 18.65 -8.35 -31.17
CA LEU A 170 17.63 -7.35 -31.52
C LEU A 170 16.86 -7.65 -32.82
N SER A 171 17.51 -8.38 -33.73
CA SER A 171 17.00 -8.70 -35.06
C SER A 171 16.61 -10.17 -35.19
N LEU A 172 15.92 -10.75 -34.18
CA LEU A 172 15.27 -12.05 -34.35
C LEU A 172 14.34 -12.01 -35.57
N GLN A 173 14.41 -13.05 -36.40
CA GLN A 173 13.42 -13.32 -37.43
C GLN A 173 12.20 -14.02 -36.81
N ASN A 174 11.07 -14.00 -37.51
CA ASN A 174 9.92 -14.79 -37.06
C ASN A 174 10.30 -16.27 -36.95
N GLY A 175 9.90 -16.90 -35.85
CA GLY A 175 10.29 -18.26 -35.52
C GLY A 175 11.69 -18.41 -34.94
N GLN A 176 12.32 -17.32 -34.49
CA GLN A 176 13.57 -17.37 -33.73
C GLN A 176 13.39 -16.93 -32.28
N TYR A 177 14.22 -17.47 -31.40
CA TYR A 177 14.42 -17.03 -30.03
C TYR A 177 15.91 -16.75 -29.78
N CYS A 178 16.24 -16.07 -28.68
CA CYS A 178 17.63 -15.79 -28.30
C CYS A 178 18.12 -16.84 -27.29
N ASN A 179 19.03 -17.71 -27.73
CA ASN A 179 19.73 -18.65 -26.87
C ASN A 179 21.01 -17.99 -26.34
N ASP A 180 20.91 -17.41 -25.15
CA ASP A 180 21.88 -16.47 -24.62
C ASP A 180 22.23 -15.40 -25.67
N ILE A 181 23.36 -15.47 -26.36
CA ILE A 181 23.76 -14.46 -27.38
C ILE A 181 23.45 -14.85 -28.84
N THR A 182 22.86 -16.02 -29.07
CA THR A 182 22.75 -16.61 -30.42
C THR A 182 21.30 -16.79 -30.83
N PRO A 183 20.85 -16.25 -31.99
CA PRO A 183 19.53 -16.54 -32.54
C PRO A 183 19.38 -18.01 -32.96
N GLU A 184 18.33 -18.67 -32.51
CA GLU A 184 18.03 -20.07 -32.85
C GLU A 184 16.56 -20.27 -33.25
N PRO A 185 16.24 -21.29 -34.07
CA PRO A 185 14.86 -21.63 -34.42
C PRO A 185 14.05 -22.05 -33.19
N CYS A 186 12.80 -21.58 -33.09
CA CYS A 186 11.89 -21.99 -32.03
C CYS A 186 11.46 -23.45 -32.16
N PHE A 187 11.34 -24.13 -31.04
CA PHE A 187 10.87 -25.52 -30.95
C PHE A 187 9.98 -25.70 -29.72
N GLU A 188 9.15 -26.74 -29.74
CA GLU A 188 8.21 -27.02 -28.65
C GLU A 188 8.92 -27.20 -27.30
N GLY A 189 8.47 -26.46 -26.28
CA GLY A 189 9.02 -26.54 -24.93
C GLY A 189 10.05 -25.47 -24.56
N ILE A 190 10.38 -24.53 -25.45
CA ILE A 190 11.18 -23.35 -25.07
C ILE A 190 10.45 -22.47 -24.06
N THR A 191 11.21 -21.94 -23.11
CA THR A 191 10.74 -21.01 -22.06
C THR A 191 11.02 -19.55 -22.39
N SER A 192 11.69 -19.28 -23.52
CA SER A 192 12.09 -17.95 -23.99
C SER A 192 11.06 -17.30 -24.92
N ALA A 193 11.18 -15.98 -25.11
CA ALA A 193 10.37 -15.22 -26.02
C ALA A 193 10.70 -15.53 -27.50
N CYS A 194 10.06 -16.55 -28.06
CA CYS A 194 10.04 -16.72 -29.51
C CYS A 194 9.36 -15.52 -30.17
N LYS A 195 9.95 -14.99 -31.25
CA LYS A 195 9.32 -13.93 -32.06
C LYS A 195 8.30 -14.54 -33.00
N CYS A 196 7.02 -14.22 -32.81
CA CYS A 196 5.92 -14.66 -33.67
C CYS A 196 5.01 -13.50 -34.04
N GLY A 197 5.38 -12.74 -35.08
CA GLY A 197 4.73 -11.46 -35.36
C GLY A 197 4.89 -10.53 -34.15
N GLU A 198 3.78 -10.07 -33.60
CA GLU A 198 3.73 -9.22 -32.39
C GLU A 198 3.73 -10.02 -31.07
N HIS A 199 3.59 -11.34 -31.12
CA HIS A 199 3.51 -12.18 -29.92
C HIS A 199 4.90 -12.57 -29.38
N LYS A 200 5.02 -12.61 -28.05
CA LYS A 200 6.21 -13.00 -27.28
C LYS A 200 5.89 -14.25 -26.44
N ASN A 201 6.90 -15.07 -26.14
CA ASN A 201 6.80 -16.32 -25.34
C ASN A 201 6.02 -17.47 -26.01
N CYS A 202 6.05 -17.57 -27.33
CA CYS A 202 5.43 -18.68 -28.04
C CYS A 202 6.30 -19.95 -27.94
N SER A 203 5.71 -21.09 -27.58
CA SER A 203 6.38 -22.40 -27.59
C SER A 203 6.65 -22.90 -29.02
N THR A 204 5.86 -22.47 -30.00
CA THR A 204 6.04 -22.78 -31.42
C THR A 204 5.63 -21.58 -32.26
N CYS A 205 6.27 -21.42 -33.42
CA CYS A 205 5.94 -20.38 -34.39
C CYS A 205 5.59 -21.01 -35.73
N THR A 206 4.31 -21.23 -36.00
CA THR A 206 3.87 -21.63 -37.35
C THR A 206 3.65 -20.37 -38.17
N LEU A 207 4.64 -20.01 -38.99
CA LEU A 207 4.48 -19.00 -40.03
C LEU A 207 3.56 -19.58 -41.11
N SER A 208 2.29 -19.18 -41.11
CA SER A 208 1.38 -19.38 -42.25
C SER A 208 1.60 -18.29 -43.29
#